data_AF-A0AAV6JMI5-F1
#
_entry.id   AF-A0AAV6JMI5-F1
#
_cell.length_a   1.000
_cell.length_b   1.000
_cell.length_c   1.000
_cell.angle_alpha   90.00
_cell.angle_beta   90.00
_cell.angle_gamma   90.00
#
_symmetry.space_group_name_H-M   'P 1'
#
loop_
_entity.id
_entity.type
_entity.pdbx_description
1 polymer ?
#
loop_
_entity_poly.entity_id
_entity_poly.type
_entity_poly.pdbx_seq_one_letter_code
_entity_poly.pdbx_strand_id
1 'polypeptide(L)'
;MIDMTGETRVLAASMTMEEVFRGTKEFKLEVFTKVQLELNQFGLLIYNANVKQLVDVPGHEYFSYLGQKTQMEAANQAKVDVAEARMKGEIGSKLREGQTLQNAAKIDADTKIIATQRQGEGKKEEIRVKTEVKVFENHREAEVAEANAELAKKKAGWTKEAQVAEVEAKKAVALRDAELQREVERMNALTRTEKLKAEFLSKASVEYETKAQKAIAEATFYARKQVADGDLYAKQKEAEGLVSLAQAQGTYIRTLLDALGGNYGALRDYLMINGGMFQEIAKINAEAVRGLQPKISVWTNGSGGGDAADGGAMNEVAGVYKMLPPLFTTIQEQTGMLPPPWMGSSTYSGDK
;
A
#
# COMPACT_ATOMS: atom_id res chain seq x y z
N MET A 1 91.49 -147.92 -67.68
CA MET A 1 90.23 -147.17 -67.51
C MET A 1 90.22 -146.70 -66.06
N ILE A 2 90.42 -145.41 -65.81
CA ILE A 2 90.34 -144.85 -64.45
C ILE A 2 88.86 -144.56 -64.19
N ASP A 3 88.29 -145.13 -63.13
CA ASP A 3 86.86 -145.06 -62.84
C ASP A 3 86.56 -143.90 -61.86
N MET A 4 86.22 -142.72 -62.40
CA MET A 4 85.88 -141.51 -61.61
C MET A 4 84.56 -141.61 -60.83
N THR A 5 83.85 -142.74 -60.94
CA THR A 5 82.56 -142.95 -60.29
C THR A 5 82.67 -143.20 -58.78
N GLY A 6 83.83 -143.68 -58.31
CA GLY A 6 84.06 -143.98 -56.89
C GLY A 6 84.05 -142.74 -56.00
N GLU A 7 84.87 -141.74 -56.32
CA GLU A 7 85.00 -140.52 -55.50
C GLU A 7 83.74 -139.65 -55.50
N THR A 8 83.07 -139.53 -56.66
CA THR A 8 81.80 -138.79 -56.75
C THR A 8 80.71 -139.40 -55.88
N ARG A 9 80.68 -140.73 -55.72
CA ARG A 9 79.73 -141.43 -54.86
C ARG A 9 79.99 -141.19 -53.37
N VAL A 10 81.27 -141.14 -52.94
CA VAL A 10 81.63 -140.88 -51.54
C VAL A 10 81.22 -139.46 -51.13
N LEU A 11 81.47 -138.47 -51.99
CA LEU A 11 81.05 -137.08 -51.77
C LEU A 11 79.53 -136.92 -51.72
N ALA A 12 78.81 -137.58 -52.63
CA ALA A 12 77.35 -137.56 -52.63
C ALA A 12 76.76 -138.20 -51.37
N ALA A 13 77.43 -139.17 -50.76
CA ALA A 13 77.00 -139.81 -49.52
C ALA A 13 77.21 -138.94 -48.27
N SER A 14 78.15 -137.98 -48.29
CA SER A 14 78.42 -137.09 -47.16
C SER A 14 77.51 -135.86 -47.07
N MET A 15 76.75 -135.54 -48.13
CA MET A 15 75.86 -134.39 -48.17
C MET A 15 74.39 -134.80 -47.98
N THR A 16 73.58 -133.92 -47.39
CA THR A 16 72.13 -134.15 -47.35
C THR A 16 71.49 -133.88 -48.71
N MET A 17 70.37 -134.55 -48.99
CA MET A 17 69.66 -134.39 -50.26
C MET A 17 69.26 -132.93 -50.55
N GLU A 18 68.96 -132.17 -49.51
CA GLU A 18 68.60 -130.75 -49.59
C GLU A 18 69.79 -129.84 -49.91
N GLU A 19 70.98 -130.14 -49.36
CA GLU A 19 72.22 -129.44 -49.67
C GLU A 19 72.70 -129.73 -51.09
N VAL A 20 72.58 -130.99 -51.53
CA VAL A 20 72.90 -131.40 -52.91
C VAL A 20 72.03 -130.65 -53.92
N PHE A 21 70.74 -130.46 -53.63
CA PHE A 21 69.82 -129.73 -54.51
C PHE A 21 70.09 -128.22 -54.52
N ARG A 22 70.37 -127.63 -53.36
CA ARG A 22 70.58 -126.18 -53.20
C ARG A 22 71.97 -125.73 -53.68
N GLY A 23 72.97 -126.62 -53.61
CA GLY A 23 74.39 -126.32 -53.75
C GLY A 23 75.08 -126.99 -54.94
N THR A 24 74.45 -127.08 -56.12
CA THR A 24 75.08 -127.67 -57.33
C THR A 24 76.44 -127.06 -57.69
N LYS A 25 76.68 -125.79 -57.35
CA LYS A 25 77.98 -125.12 -57.54
C LYS A 25 79.05 -125.59 -56.53
N GLU A 26 78.67 -125.72 -55.27
CA GLU A 26 79.58 -126.12 -54.19
C GLU A 26 79.99 -127.59 -54.35
N PHE A 27 79.02 -128.46 -54.63
CA PHE A 27 79.25 -129.88 -54.94
C PHE A 27 80.23 -130.06 -56.11
N LYS A 28 80.05 -129.28 -57.19
CA LYS A 28 80.93 -129.34 -58.36
C LYS A 28 82.39 -129.01 -58.02
N LEU A 29 82.63 -128.00 -57.19
CA LEU A 29 83.98 -127.60 -56.79
C LEU A 29 84.65 -128.66 -55.93
N GLU A 30 83.90 -129.28 -55.01
CA GLU A 30 84.46 -130.28 -54.10
C GLU A 30 84.82 -131.59 -54.82
N VAL A 31 83.95 -132.06 -55.71
CA VAL A 31 84.24 -133.22 -56.59
C VAL A 31 85.47 -132.94 -57.45
N PHE A 32 85.53 -131.76 -58.07
CA PHE A 32 86.63 -131.40 -58.94
C PHE A 32 87.98 -131.45 -58.21
N THR A 33 88.03 -130.93 -56.98
CA THR A 33 89.27 -130.86 -56.19
C THR A 33 89.81 -132.24 -55.80
N LYS A 34 88.93 -133.16 -55.38
CA LYS A 34 89.34 -134.52 -54.97
C LYS A 34 89.79 -135.36 -56.17
N VAL A 35 88.99 -135.39 -57.24
CA VAL A 35 89.32 -136.17 -58.45
C VAL A 35 90.59 -135.65 -59.13
N GLN A 36 90.84 -134.34 -59.09
CA GLN A 36 92.08 -133.77 -59.64
C GLN A 36 93.33 -134.24 -58.88
N LEU A 37 93.25 -134.48 -57.57
CA LEU A 37 94.38 -135.00 -56.79
C LEU A 37 94.77 -136.43 -57.20
N GLU A 38 93.79 -137.30 -57.48
CA GLU A 38 94.05 -138.65 -57.95
C GLU A 38 94.60 -138.68 -59.38
N LEU A 39 94.02 -137.88 -60.28
CA LEU A 39 94.47 -137.79 -61.67
C LEU A 39 95.89 -137.24 -61.83
N ASN A 40 96.32 -136.35 -60.92
CA ASN A 40 97.69 -135.83 -60.90
C ASN A 40 98.75 -136.94 -60.77
N GLN A 41 98.46 -138.04 -60.06
CA GLN A 41 99.38 -139.19 -59.93
C GLN A 41 99.66 -139.88 -61.27
N PHE A 42 98.71 -139.77 -62.21
CA PHE A 42 98.81 -140.30 -63.57
C PHE A 42 99.17 -139.22 -64.60
N GLY A 43 99.45 -137.98 -64.17
CA GLY A 43 99.77 -136.85 -65.04
C GLY A 43 98.59 -136.31 -65.86
N LEU A 44 97.35 -136.55 -65.43
CA LEU A 44 96.12 -136.11 -66.11
C LEU A 44 95.51 -134.85 -65.47
N LEU A 45 94.99 -133.94 -66.28
CA LEU A 45 94.35 -132.68 -65.85
C LEU A 45 92.89 -132.62 -66.31
N ILE A 46 91.96 -132.32 -65.40
CA ILE A 46 90.57 -132.05 -65.72
C ILE A 46 90.45 -130.60 -66.15
N TYR A 47 90.04 -130.35 -67.40
CA TYR A 47 89.84 -128.97 -67.88
C TYR A 47 88.40 -128.48 -67.64
N ASN A 48 87.42 -129.38 -67.78
CA ASN A 48 86.01 -129.07 -67.55
C ASN A 48 85.28 -130.34 -67.12
N ALA A 49 84.49 -130.24 -66.06
CA ALA A 49 83.53 -131.24 -65.66
C ALA A 49 82.15 -130.60 -65.62
N ASN A 50 81.12 -131.28 -66.13
CA ASN A 50 79.73 -130.82 -66.01
C ASN A 50 78.94 -131.85 -65.21
N VAL A 51 78.21 -131.38 -64.21
CA VAL A 51 77.32 -132.25 -63.42
C VAL A 51 76.03 -132.39 -64.23
N LYS A 52 75.65 -133.64 -64.53
CA LYS A 52 74.35 -133.90 -65.16
C LYS A 52 73.22 -133.61 -64.18
N GLN A 53 72.02 -133.41 -64.70
CA GLN A 53 70.83 -133.23 -63.88
C GLN A 53 70.69 -134.39 -62.89
N LEU A 54 70.44 -134.07 -61.63
CA LEU A 54 70.07 -135.05 -60.62
C LEU A 54 68.66 -135.54 -60.96
N VAL A 55 68.56 -136.83 -61.25
CA VAL A 55 67.30 -137.50 -61.55
C VAL A 55 67.17 -138.64 -60.55
N ASP A 56 65.98 -138.81 -60.00
CA ASP A 56 65.68 -139.92 -59.12
C ASP A 56 65.86 -141.26 -59.87
N VAL A 57 66.28 -142.29 -59.12
CA VAL A 57 66.28 -143.66 -59.63
C VAL A 57 64.83 -144.09 -59.93
N PRO A 58 64.60 -144.92 -60.97
CA PRO A 58 63.25 -145.36 -61.33
C PRO A 58 62.51 -146.00 -60.13
N GLY A 59 61.36 -145.43 -59.77
CA GLY A 59 60.56 -145.85 -58.60
C GLY A 59 60.57 -144.87 -57.42
N HIS A 60 61.38 -143.82 -57.46
CA HIS A 60 61.39 -142.75 -56.46
C HIS A 60 61.10 -141.37 -57.08
N GLU A 61 60.40 -140.50 -56.36
CA GLU A 61 59.92 -139.18 -56.85
C GLU A 61 60.26 -138.01 -55.88
N TYR A 62 61.30 -138.16 -55.07
CA TYR A 62 61.61 -137.22 -53.99
C TYR A 62 61.82 -135.78 -54.48
N PHE A 63 62.52 -135.56 -55.60
CA PHE A 63 62.78 -134.21 -56.10
C PHE A 63 61.52 -133.49 -56.59
N SER A 64 60.53 -134.24 -57.10
CA SER A 64 59.24 -133.68 -57.51
C SER A 64 58.48 -133.13 -56.31
N TYR A 65 58.39 -133.92 -55.23
CA TYR A 65 57.71 -133.51 -53.99
C TYR A 65 58.44 -132.37 -53.28
N LEU A 66 59.78 -132.35 -53.30
CA LEU A 66 60.56 -131.26 -52.71
C LEU A 66 60.33 -129.93 -53.45
N GLY A 67 60.26 -129.96 -54.79
CA GLY A 67 59.90 -128.81 -55.61
C GLY A 67 58.48 -128.30 -55.31
N GLN A 68 57.50 -129.20 -55.18
CA GLN A 68 56.13 -128.82 -54.83
C GLN A 68 56.03 -128.24 -53.40
N LYS A 69 56.75 -128.83 -52.42
CA LYS A 69 56.76 -128.36 -51.02
C LYS A 69 57.29 -126.92 -50.92
N THR A 70 58.43 -126.64 -51.56
CA THR A 70 59.05 -125.29 -51.52
C THR A 70 58.17 -124.23 -52.18
N GLN A 71 57.50 -124.55 -53.29
CA GLN A 71 56.52 -123.65 -53.92
C GLN A 71 55.30 -123.40 -53.00
N MET A 72 54.77 -124.44 -52.35
CA MET A 72 53.67 -124.31 -51.41
C MET A 72 54.04 -123.50 -50.17
N GLU A 73 55.26 -123.68 -49.66
CA GLU A 73 55.78 -122.95 -48.50
C GLU A 73 55.91 -121.45 -48.80
N ALA A 74 56.48 -121.08 -49.95
CA ALA A 74 56.54 -119.68 -50.40
C ALA A 74 55.14 -119.08 -50.62
N ALA A 75 54.22 -119.84 -51.21
CA ALA A 75 52.84 -119.40 -51.43
C ALA A 75 52.08 -119.20 -50.11
N ASN A 76 52.28 -120.07 -49.12
CA ASN A 76 51.67 -119.93 -47.80
C ASN A 76 52.27 -118.77 -47.02
N GLN A 77 53.59 -118.56 -47.08
CA GLN A 77 54.23 -117.41 -46.43
C GLN A 77 53.67 -116.09 -47.00
N ALA A 78 53.57 -115.97 -48.32
CA ALA A 78 52.97 -114.79 -48.95
C ALA A 78 51.50 -114.57 -48.53
N LYS A 79 50.72 -115.64 -48.36
CA LYS A 79 49.35 -115.56 -47.84
C LYS A 79 49.30 -115.06 -46.40
N VAL A 80 50.22 -115.53 -45.55
CA VAL A 80 50.35 -115.08 -44.15
C VAL A 80 50.71 -113.59 -44.12
N ASP A 81 51.71 -113.17 -44.88
CA ASP A 81 52.16 -111.78 -44.92
C ASP A 81 51.03 -110.83 -45.41
N VAL A 82 50.26 -111.25 -46.43
CA VAL A 82 49.09 -110.50 -46.91
C VAL A 82 47.99 -110.42 -45.85
N ALA A 83 47.73 -111.52 -45.13
CA ALA A 83 46.74 -111.54 -44.06
C ALA A 83 47.14 -110.65 -42.88
N GLU A 84 48.41 -110.68 -42.46
CA GLU A 84 48.96 -109.82 -41.42
C GLU A 84 48.92 -108.35 -41.82
N ALA A 85 49.30 -108.01 -43.06
CA ALA A 85 49.23 -106.65 -43.58
C ALA A 85 47.79 -106.13 -43.60
N ARG A 86 46.83 -106.97 -44.03
CA ARG A 86 45.41 -106.62 -44.03
C ARG A 86 44.88 -106.41 -42.61
N MET A 87 45.20 -107.31 -41.69
CA MET A 87 44.82 -107.18 -40.28
C MET A 87 45.37 -105.89 -39.67
N LYS A 88 46.64 -105.55 -39.92
CA LYS A 88 47.25 -104.30 -39.46
C LYS A 88 46.58 -103.07 -40.08
N GLY A 89 46.21 -103.13 -41.35
CA GLY A 89 45.45 -102.09 -42.04
C GLY A 89 44.06 -101.86 -41.42
N GLU A 90 43.30 -102.93 -41.20
CA GLU A 90 41.95 -102.88 -40.61
C GLU A 90 41.97 -102.43 -39.14
N ILE A 91 42.96 -102.86 -38.35
CA ILE A 91 43.14 -102.35 -36.98
C ILE A 91 43.49 -100.86 -37.00
N GLY A 92 44.38 -100.44 -37.91
CA GLY A 92 44.76 -99.04 -38.07
C GLY A 92 43.60 -98.14 -38.50
N SER A 93 42.70 -98.62 -39.36
CA SER A 93 41.50 -97.87 -39.75
C SER A 93 40.49 -97.77 -38.61
N LYS A 94 40.17 -98.90 -37.94
CA LYS A 94 39.24 -98.90 -36.80
C LYS A 94 39.74 -98.09 -35.62
N LEU A 95 41.04 -98.11 -35.35
CA LEU A 95 41.64 -97.29 -34.29
C LEU A 95 41.47 -95.80 -34.59
N ARG A 96 41.71 -95.38 -35.85
CA ARG A 96 41.48 -93.99 -36.27
C ARG A 96 40.01 -93.60 -36.16
N GLU A 97 39.09 -94.45 -36.62
CA GLU A 97 37.66 -94.21 -36.47
C GLU A 97 37.26 -94.07 -34.99
N GLY A 98 37.70 -94.99 -34.13
CA GLY A 98 37.46 -94.92 -32.69
C GLY A 98 38.02 -93.64 -32.05
N GLN A 99 39.24 -93.23 -32.43
CA GLN A 99 39.83 -91.97 -31.98
C GLN A 99 39.05 -90.75 -32.47
N THR A 100 38.60 -90.73 -33.73
CA THR A 100 37.78 -89.63 -34.25
C THR A 100 36.43 -89.53 -33.53
N LEU A 101 35.80 -90.66 -33.23
CA LEU A 101 34.55 -90.70 -32.46
C LEU A 101 34.75 -90.21 -31.02
N GLN A 102 35.81 -90.66 -30.35
CA GLN A 102 36.14 -90.19 -28.99
C GLN A 102 36.47 -88.70 -28.96
N ASN A 103 37.24 -88.21 -29.93
CA ASN A 103 37.58 -86.79 -30.02
C ASN A 103 36.35 -85.96 -30.34
N ALA A 104 35.48 -86.41 -31.24
CA ALA A 104 34.20 -85.74 -31.51
C ALA A 104 33.32 -85.67 -30.26
N ALA A 105 33.21 -86.76 -29.50
CA ALA A 105 32.43 -86.79 -28.25
C ALA A 105 33.02 -85.86 -27.18
N LYS A 106 34.36 -85.79 -27.04
CA LYS A 106 35.01 -84.84 -26.14
C LYS A 106 34.75 -83.39 -26.56
N ILE A 107 34.91 -83.08 -27.84
CA ILE A 107 34.66 -81.74 -28.38
C ILE A 107 33.19 -81.33 -28.17
N ASP A 108 32.23 -82.23 -28.38
CA ASP A 108 30.80 -81.93 -28.16
C ASP A 108 30.52 -81.65 -26.67
N ALA A 109 31.06 -82.46 -25.77
CA ALA A 109 30.96 -82.24 -24.33
C ALA A 109 31.57 -80.89 -23.91
N ASP A 110 32.78 -80.60 -24.37
CA ASP A 110 33.47 -79.33 -24.09
C ASP A 110 32.71 -78.14 -24.68
N THR A 111 32.18 -78.28 -25.90
CA THR A 111 31.38 -77.25 -26.56
C THR A 111 30.11 -76.95 -25.75
N LYS A 112 29.44 -77.98 -25.24
CA LYS A 112 28.23 -77.82 -24.42
C LYS A 112 28.52 -77.17 -23.08
N ILE A 113 29.65 -77.51 -22.43
CA ILE A 113 30.09 -76.87 -21.19
C ILE A 113 30.39 -75.39 -21.45
N ILE A 114 31.18 -75.08 -22.47
CA ILE A 114 31.53 -73.69 -22.84
C ILE A 114 30.28 -72.89 -23.21
N ALA A 115 29.35 -73.46 -23.96
CA ALA A 115 28.09 -72.80 -24.31
C ALA A 115 27.26 -72.50 -23.06
N THR A 116 27.16 -73.45 -22.12
CA THR A 116 26.43 -73.27 -20.86
C THR A 116 27.10 -72.21 -19.97
N GLN A 117 28.43 -72.23 -19.89
CA GLN A 117 29.20 -71.25 -19.12
C GLN A 117 29.03 -69.84 -19.70
N ARG A 118 29.18 -69.67 -21.02
CA ARG A 118 28.98 -68.38 -21.70
C ARG A 118 27.57 -67.85 -21.53
N GLN A 119 26.55 -68.72 -21.57
CA GLN A 119 25.18 -68.32 -21.27
C GLN A 119 25.00 -67.88 -19.81
N GLY A 120 25.62 -68.58 -18.87
CA GLY A 120 25.62 -68.21 -17.45
C GLY A 120 26.29 -66.86 -17.20
N GLU A 121 27.45 -66.63 -17.81
CA GLU A 121 28.18 -65.35 -17.75
C GLU A 121 27.38 -64.22 -18.39
N GLY A 122 26.80 -64.43 -19.59
CA GLY A 122 25.94 -63.45 -20.25
C GLY A 122 24.72 -63.06 -19.40
N LYS A 123 24.04 -64.04 -18.79
CA LYS A 123 22.92 -63.77 -17.87
C LYS A 123 23.35 -63.03 -16.62
N LYS A 124 24.52 -63.34 -16.03
CA LYS A 124 25.05 -62.61 -14.87
C LYS A 124 25.36 -61.16 -15.23
N GLU A 125 25.96 -60.93 -16.38
CA GLU A 125 26.28 -59.60 -16.89
C GLU A 125 25.00 -58.79 -17.14
N GLU A 126 24.01 -59.39 -17.81
CA GLU A 126 22.71 -58.78 -18.07
C GLU A 126 21.99 -58.41 -16.75
N ILE A 127 21.98 -59.31 -15.78
CA ILE A 127 21.42 -59.04 -14.45
C ILE A 127 22.17 -57.89 -13.80
N ARG A 128 23.51 -57.89 -13.81
CA ARG A 128 24.33 -56.84 -13.19
C ARG A 128 24.02 -55.47 -13.80
N VAL A 129 24.08 -55.35 -15.13
CA VAL A 129 23.74 -54.12 -15.85
C VAL A 129 22.31 -53.69 -15.53
N LYS A 130 21.34 -54.61 -15.54
CA LYS A 130 19.95 -54.29 -15.22
C LYS A 130 19.78 -53.81 -13.78
N THR A 131 20.49 -54.40 -12.82
CA THR A 131 20.51 -53.94 -11.43
C THR A 131 21.17 -52.58 -11.29
N GLU A 132 22.30 -52.32 -11.96
CA GLU A 132 22.97 -51.02 -11.94
C GLU A 132 22.09 -49.92 -12.53
N VAL A 133 21.43 -50.19 -13.67
CA VAL A 133 20.46 -49.26 -14.28
C VAL A 133 19.31 -48.98 -13.32
N LYS A 134 18.72 -50.01 -12.69
CA LYS A 134 17.64 -49.82 -11.70
C LYS A 134 18.09 -49.02 -10.48
N VAL A 135 19.30 -49.26 -9.97
CA VAL A 135 19.85 -48.48 -8.85
C VAL A 135 20.04 -47.03 -9.25
N PHE A 136 20.54 -46.77 -10.47
CA PHE A 136 20.70 -45.43 -11.01
C PHE A 136 19.36 -44.72 -11.22
N GLU A 137 18.36 -45.40 -11.80
CA GLU A 137 16.99 -44.89 -11.96
C GLU A 137 16.37 -44.54 -10.60
N ASN A 138 16.47 -45.43 -9.61
CA ASN A 138 15.99 -45.18 -8.26
C ASN A 138 16.71 -43.98 -7.60
N HIS A 139 18.03 -43.86 -7.79
CA HIS A 139 18.80 -42.73 -7.25
C HIS A 139 18.38 -41.41 -7.91
N ARG A 140 18.19 -41.41 -9.24
CA ARG A 140 17.69 -40.25 -9.98
C ARG A 140 16.29 -39.87 -9.57
N GLU A 141 15.40 -40.85 -9.38
CA GLU A 141 14.04 -40.60 -8.93
C GLU A 141 14.02 -40.03 -7.51
N ALA A 142 14.87 -40.54 -6.61
CA ALA A 142 15.06 -39.99 -5.27
C ALA A 142 15.59 -38.54 -5.31
N GLU A 143 16.63 -38.25 -6.11
CA GLU A 143 17.15 -36.88 -6.31
C GLU A 143 16.07 -35.93 -6.83
N VAL A 144 15.28 -36.36 -7.81
CA VAL A 144 14.19 -35.56 -8.39
C VAL A 144 13.08 -35.35 -7.35
N ALA A 145 12.74 -36.36 -6.56
CA ALA A 145 11.77 -36.25 -5.48
C ALA A 145 12.24 -35.27 -4.39
N GLU A 146 13.51 -35.33 -3.97
CA GLU A 146 14.10 -34.40 -3.02
C GLU A 146 14.11 -32.96 -3.57
N ALA A 147 14.55 -32.77 -4.82
CA ALA A 147 14.56 -31.46 -5.47
C ALA A 147 13.13 -30.89 -5.59
N ASN A 148 12.14 -31.72 -5.95
CA ASN A 148 10.74 -31.32 -6.00
C ASN A 148 10.18 -30.99 -4.62
N ALA A 149 10.54 -31.74 -3.58
CA ALA A 149 10.13 -31.46 -2.21
C ALA A 149 10.75 -30.14 -1.71
N GLU A 150 12.01 -29.85 -2.05
CA GLU A 150 12.67 -28.59 -1.71
C GLU A 150 12.05 -27.41 -2.47
N LEU A 151 11.77 -27.57 -3.76
CA LEU A 151 11.05 -26.58 -4.55
C LEU A 151 9.64 -26.32 -3.99
N ALA A 152 8.93 -27.36 -3.55
CA ALA A 152 7.63 -27.24 -2.91
C ALA A 152 7.73 -26.49 -1.57
N LYS A 153 8.73 -26.77 -0.75
CA LYS A 153 8.99 -26.03 0.50
C LYS A 153 9.29 -24.55 0.23
N LYS A 154 10.14 -24.24 -0.76
CA LYS A 154 10.47 -22.86 -1.15
C LYS A 154 9.24 -22.14 -1.69
N LYS A 155 8.45 -22.77 -2.58
CA LYS A 155 7.18 -22.24 -3.06
C LYS A 155 6.21 -21.97 -1.92
N ALA A 156 6.04 -22.91 -0.99
CA ALA A 156 5.19 -22.72 0.19
C ALA A 156 5.67 -21.54 1.06
N GLY A 157 6.99 -21.41 1.24
CA GLY A 157 7.61 -20.26 1.91
C GLY A 157 7.24 -18.94 1.23
N TRP A 158 7.47 -18.82 -0.08
CA TRP A 158 7.13 -17.62 -0.85
C TRP A 158 5.63 -17.33 -0.85
N THR A 159 4.76 -18.34 -0.93
CA THR A 159 3.31 -18.12 -0.85
C THR A 159 2.90 -17.60 0.53
N LYS A 160 3.50 -18.12 1.60
CA LYS A 160 3.24 -17.64 2.96
C LYS A 160 3.72 -16.20 3.12
N GLU A 161 4.92 -15.88 2.63
CA GLU A 161 5.49 -14.54 2.67
C GLU A 161 4.65 -13.54 1.85
N ALA A 162 4.22 -13.92 0.64
CA ALA A 162 3.32 -13.12 -0.18
C ALA A 162 1.96 -12.87 0.51
N GLN A 163 1.37 -13.91 1.13
CA GLN A 163 0.13 -13.77 1.90
C GLN A 163 0.29 -12.88 3.13
N VAL A 164 1.41 -13.00 3.85
CA VAL A 164 1.71 -12.13 5.00
C VAL A 164 1.84 -10.68 4.54
N ALA A 165 2.59 -10.41 3.46
CA ALA A 165 2.70 -9.07 2.89
C ALA A 165 1.35 -8.51 2.43
N GLU A 166 0.49 -9.32 1.82
CA GLU A 166 -0.85 -8.90 1.40
C GLU A 166 -1.75 -8.57 2.60
N VAL A 167 -1.74 -9.39 3.65
CA VAL A 167 -2.51 -9.15 4.88
C VAL A 167 -1.99 -7.93 5.62
N GLU A 168 -0.68 -7.74 5.71
CA GLU A 168 -0.06 -6.56 6.32
C GLU A 168 -0.43 -5.29 5.56
N ALA A 169 -0.39 -5.30 4.22
CA ALA A 169 -0.82 -4.17 3.40
C ALA A 169 -2.31 -3.85 3.62
N LYS A 170 -3.19 -4.87 3.59
CA LYS A 170 -4.62 -4.70 3.87
C LYS A 170 -4.89 -4.17 5.28
N LYS A 171 -4.18 -4.68 6.28
CA LYS A 171 -4.28 -4.23 7.67
C LYS A 171 -3.78 -2.79 7.85
N ALA A 172 -2.70 -2.42 7.16
CA ALA A 172 -2.19 -1.05 7.19
C ALA A 172 -3.20 -0.05 6.61
N VAL A 173 -3.84 -0.38 5.48
CA VAL A 173 -4.93 0.44 4.91
C VAL A 173 -6.11 0.53 5.87
N ALA A 174 -6.58 -0.60 6.41
CA ALA A 174 -7.70 -0.62 7.35
C ALA A 174 -7.42 0.17 8.64
N LEU A 175 -6.19 0.12 9.17
CA LEU A 175 -5.79 0.92 10.34
C LEU A 175 -5.79 2.41 10.00
N ARG A 176 -5.28 2.78 8.83
CA ARG A 176 -5.24 4.18 8.38
C ARG A 176 -6.64 4.75 8.14
N ASP A 177 -7.54 3.96 7.56
CA ASP A 177 -8.95 4.32 7.38
C ASP A 177 -9.65 4.49 8.73
N ALA A 178 -9.42 3.57 9.69
CA ALA A 178 -9.97 3.68 11.04
C ALA A 178 -9.42 4.88 11.82
N GLU A 179 -8.16 5.25 11.62
CA GLU A 179 -7.54 6.43 12.21
C GLU A 179 -8.12 7.72 11.63
N LEU A 180 -8.25 7.80 10.31
CA LEU A 180 -8.90 8.92 9.62
C LEU A 180 -10.36 9.07 10.06
N GLN A 181 -11.10 7.97 10.20
CA GLN A 181 -12.49 8.03 10.64
C GLN A 181 -12.61 8.57 12.07
N ARG A 182 -11.73 8.15 13.00
CA ARG A 182 -11.66 8.73 14.35
C ARG A 182 -11.30 10.22 14.35
N GLU A 183 -10.45 10.65 13.43
CA GLU A 183 -10.08 12.05 13.28
C GLU A 183 -11.24 12.89 12.74
N VAL A 184 -11.93 12.40 11.72
CA VAL A 184 -13.15 13.03 11.17
C VAL A 184 -14.25 13.12 12.24
N GLU A 185 -14.47 12.08 13.03
CA GLU A 185 -15.43 12.11 14.14
C GLU A 185 -15.05 13.15 15.21
N ARG A 186 -13.77 13.24 15.58
CA ARG A 186 -13.28 14.29 16.50
C ARG A 186 -13.49 15.69 15.93
N MET A 187 -13.15 15.91 14.66
CA MET A 187 -13.33 17.21 14.00
C MET A 187 -14.82 17.59 13.86
N ASN A 188 -15.67 16.63 13.53
CA ASN A 188 -17.12 16.84 13.50
C ASN A 188 -17.68 17.15 14.88
N ALA A 189 -17.21 16.46 15.93
CA ALA A 189 -17.59 16.74 17.31
C ALA A 189 -17.17 18.16 17.73
N LEU A 190 -15.92 18.56 17.46
CA LEU A 190 -15.42 19.91 17.73
C LEU A 190 -16.25 20.98 17.00
N THR A 191 -16.47 20.80 15.69
CA THR A 191 -17.28 21.73 14.88
C THR A 191 -18.70 21.87 15.43
N ARG A 192 -19.33 20.77 15.87
CA ARG A 192 -20.64 20.82 16.52
C ARG A 192 -20.59 21.58 17.84
N THR A 193 -19.57 21.37 18.67
CA THR A 193 -19.43 22.12 19.93
C THR A 193 -19.21 23.62 19.70
N GLU A 194 -18.42 23.99 18.69
CA GLU A 194 -18.20 25.40 18.34
C GLU A 194 -19.46 26.05 17.79
N LYS A 195 -20.19 25.36 16.91
CA LYS A 195 -21.48 25.84 16.39
C LYS A 195 -22.49 26.05 17.52
N LEU A 196 -22.62 25.07 18.43
CA LEU A 196 -23.51 25.20 19.59
C LEU A 196 -23.06 26.34 20.50
N LYS A 197 -21.76 26.48 20.79
CA LYS A 197 -21.24 27.62 21.57
C LYS A 197 -21.58 28.95 20.90
N ALA A 198 -21.39 29.09 19.58
CA ALA A 198 -21.72 30.31 18.86
C ALA A 198 -23.23 30.62 18.90
N GLU A 199 -24.09 29.62 18.71
CA GLU A 199 -25.54 29.78 18.83
C GLU A 199 -25.97 30.18 20.25
N PHE A 200 -25.42 29.53 21.29
CA PHE A 200 -25.74 29.86 22.67
C PHE A 200 -25.20 31.23 23.08
N LEU A 201 -23.96 31.59 22.71
CA LEU A 201 -23.39 32.90 22.99
C LEU A 201 -24.13 34.01 22.24
N SER A 202 -24.49 33.79 20.98
CA SER A 202 -25.30 34.74 20.20
C SER A 202 -26.67 34.94 20.84
N LYS A 203 -27.41 33.87 21.14
CA LYS A 203 -28.70 33.96 21.84
C LYS A 203 -28.58 34.67 23.20
N ALA A 204 -27.57 34.32 24.00
CA ALA A 204 -27.33 34.94 25.29
C ALA A 204 -27.00 36.44 25.17
N SER A 205 -26.18 36.82 24.18
CA SER A 205 -25.84 38.23 23.92
C SER A 205 -27.05 39.05 23.50
N VAL A 206 -27.88 38.53 22.58
CA VAL A 206 -29.10 39.20 22.13
C VAL A 206 -30.13 39.28 23.26
N GLU A 207 -30.31 38.22 24.06
CA GLU A 207 -31.18 38.27 25.23
C GLU A 207 -30.69 39.27 26.28
N TYR A 208 -29.38 39.37 26.49
CA TYR A 208 -28.79 40.35 27.41
C TYR A 208 -29.01 41.78 26.90
N GLU A 209 -28.70 42.05 25.62
CA GLU A 209 -28.89 43.36 25.00
C GLU A 209 -30.36 43.78 24.98
N THR A 210 -31.28 42.87 24.64
CA THR A 210 -32.72 43.17 24.64
C THR A 210 -33.25 43.42 26.04
N LYS A 211 -32.80 42.68 27.06
CA LYS A 211 -33.16 42.95 28.47
C LYS A 211 -32.57 44.27 28.96
N ALA A 212 -31.32 44.58 28.62
CA ALA A 212 -30.68 45.84 28.96
C ALA A 212 -31.39 47.03 28.30
N GLN A 213 -31.72 46.93 27.01
CA GLN A 213 -32.48 47.96 26.30
C GLN A 213 -33.89 48.14 26.87
N LYS A 214 -34.61 47.05 27.20
CA LYS A 214 -35.91 47.12 27.86
C LYS A 214 -35.81 47.82 29.23
N ALA A 215 -34.83 47.46 30.05
CA ALA A 215 -34.63 48.09 31.35
C ALA A 215 -34.31 49.60 31.22
N ILE A 216 -33.50 50.00 30.24
CA ILE A 216 -33.21 51.41 29.95
C ILE A 216 -34.45 52.15 29.44
N ALA A 217 -35.24 51.53 28.56
CA ALA A 217 -36.48 52.10 28.05
C ALA A 217 -37.52 52.27 29.16
N GLU A 218 -37.67 51.29 30.05
CA GLU A 218 -38.56 51.36 31.22
C GLU A 218 -38.09 52.43 32.22
N ALA A 219 -36.79 52.50 32.51
CA ALA A 219 -36.22 53.52 33.40
C ALA A 219 -36.41 54.94 32.85
N THR A 220 -36.16 55.14 31.55
CA THR A 220 -36.35 56.45 30.90
C THR A 220 -37.83 56.84 30.82
N PHE A 221 -38.73 55.88 30.56
CA PHE A 221 -40.17 56.11 30.61
C PHE A 221 -40.63 56.50 32.02
N TYR A 222 -40.19 55.77 33.04
CA TYR A 222 -40.53 56.04 34.43
C TYR A 222 -40.01 57.41 34.90
N ALA A 223 -38.76 57.75 34.57
CA ALA A 223 -38.18 59.06 34.87
C ALA A 223 -38.96 60.21 34.20
N ARG A 224 -39.30 60.08 32.90
CA ARG A 224 -40.12 61.08 32.20
C ARG A 224 -41.51 61.23 32.82
N LYS A 225 -42.11 60.12 33.23
CA LYS A 225 -43.42 60.14 33.91
C LYS A 225 -43.35 60.90 35.23
N GLN A 226 -42.34 60.64 36.07
CA GLN A 226 -42.18 61.37 37.34
C GLN A 226 -41.95 62.87 37.14
N VAL A 227 -41.16 63.27 36.13
CA VAL A 227 -40.96 64.69 35.80
C VAL A 227 -42.27 65.33 35.35
N ALA A 228 -43.02 64.68 34.46
CA ALA A 228 -44.31 65.19 34.00
C ALA A 228 -45.36 65.28 35.11
N ASP A 229 -45.42 64.27 36.00
CA ASP A 229 -46.30 64.27 37.16
C ASP A 229 -45.91 65.39 38.16
N GLY A 230 -44.60 65.63 38.34
CA GLY A 230 -44.06 66.72 39.15
C GLY A 230 -44.40 68.11 38.58
N ASP A 231 -44.24 68.31 37.28
CA ASP A 231 -44.59 69.55 36.59
C ASP A 231 -46.09 69.84 36.66
N LEU A 232 -46.93 68.80 36.51
CA LEU A 232 -48.38 68.91 36.65
C LEU A 232 -48.75 69.33 38.07
N TYR A 233 -48.15 68.67 39.07
CA TYR A 233 -48.37 69.01 40.48
C TYR A 233 -47.93 70.44 40.81
N ALA A 234 -46.77 70.87 40.33
CA ALA A 234 -46.26 72.23 40.50
C ALA A 234 -47.22 73.26 39.90
N LYS A 235 -47.63 73.07 38.63
CA LYS A 235 -48.60 73.97 37.96
C LYS A 235 -49.95 74.00 38.66
N GLN A 236 -50.42 72.86 39.17
CA GLN A 236 -51.67 72.80 39.93
C GLN A 236 -51.56 73.59 41.24
N LYS A 237 -50.42 73.49 41.95
CA LYS A 237 -50.17 74.27 43.17
C LYS A 237 -49.98 75.76 42.91
N GLU A 238 -49.32 76.13 41.83
CA GLU A 238 -49.23 77.52 41.38
C GLU A 238 -50.62 78.09 41.06
N ALA A 239 -51.46 77.34 40.36
CA ALA A 239 -52.83 77.75 40.05
C ALA A 239 -53.68 77.89 41.33
N GLU A 240 -53.59 76.95 42.27
CA GLU A 240 -54.24 77.06 43.60
C GLU A 240 -53.73 78.29 44.36
N GLY A 241 -52.42 78.57 44.30
CA GLY A 241 -51.79 79.76 44.86
C GLY A 241 -52.37 81.06 44.28
N LEU A 242 -52.45 81.16 42.96
CA LEU A 242 -53.06 82.31 42.28
C LEU A 242 -54.53 82.50 42.62
N VAL A 243 -55.31 81.40 42.70
CA VAL A 243 -56.71 81.46 43.12
C VAL A 243 -56.84 81.96 44.56
N SER A 244 -55.99 81.47 45.48
CA SER A 244 -56.02 81.93 46.87
C SER A 244 -55.60 83.39 47.02
N LEU A 245 -54.62 83.86 46.25
CA LEU A 245 -54.23 85.28 46.21
C LEU A 245 -55.36 86.15 45.64
N ALA A 246 -56.00 85.73 44.54
CA ALA A 246 -57.13 86.45 43.97
C ALA A 246 -58.33 86.50 44.93
N GLN A 247 -58.59 85.40 45.65
CA GLN A 247 -59.61 85.37 46.71
C GLN A 247 -59.25 86.31 47.87
N ALA A 248 -57.99 86.32 48.32
CA ALA A 248 -57.52 87.21 49.38
C ALA A 248 -57.59 88.69 48.98
N GLN A 249 -57.27 89.02 47.73
CA GLN A 249 -57.46 90.36 47.18
C GLN A 249 -58.94 90.73 47.11
N GLY A 250 -59.79 89.80 46.66
CA GLY A 250 -61.24 90.00 46.61
C GLY A 250 -61.86 90.23 47.99
N THR A 251 -61.45 89.46 49.01
CA THR A 251 -61.90 89.66 50.40
C THR A 251 -61.36 90.96 50.99
N TYR A 252 -60.11 91.32 50.73
CA TYR A 252 -59.53 92.60 51.17
C TYR A 252 -60.27 93.81 50.61
N ILE A 253 -60.58 93.81 49.31
CA ILE A 253 -61.35 94.90 48.69
C ILE A 253 -62.77 94.94 49.27
N ARG A 254 -63.39 93.78 49.51
CA ARG A 254 -64.73 93.68 50.08
C ARG A 254 -64.79 94.19 51.53
N THR A 255 -63.85 93.79 52.38
CA THR A 255 -63.81 94.26 53.78
C THR A 255 -63.55 95.75 53.87
N LEU A 256 -62.71 96.31 52.99
CA LEU A 256 -62.53 97.75 52.88
C LEU A 256 -63.79 98.48 52.43
N LEU A 257 -64.52 97.93 51.44
CA LEU A 257 -65.80 98.49 50.99
C LEU A 257 -66.83 98.53 52.13
N ASP A 258 -66.94 97.43 52.88
CA ASP A 258 -67.85 97.30 54.01
C ASP A 258 -67.47 98.29 55.13
N ALA A 259 -66.17 98.44 55.45
CA ALA A 259 -65.68 99.38 56.47
C ALA A 259 -65.92 100.86 56.10
N LEU A 260 -65.92 101.19 54.81
CA LEU A 260 -66.21 102.53 54.29
C LEU A 260 -67.72 102.79 54.10
N GLY A 261 -68.58 101.91 54.63
CA GLY A 261 -70.04 102.07 54.58
C GLY A 261 -70.63 101.93 53.17
N GLY A 262 -69.96 101.19 52.27
CA GLY A 262 -70.39 101.01 50.88
C GLY A 262 -70.13 102.21 49.97
N ASN A 263 -69.42 103.24 50.45
CA ASN A 263 -69.08 104.40 49.62
C ASN A 263 -67.95 104.06 48.63
N TYR A 264 -68.34 103.75 47.39
CA TYR A 264 -67.41 103.43 46.29
C TYR A 264 -66.39 104.53 46.01
N GLY A 265 -66.78 105.80 46.13
CA GLY A 265 -65.88 106.94 45.88
C GLY A 265 -64.70 106.95 46.84
N ALA A 266 -64.97 106.81 48.14
CA ALA A 266 -63.93 106.77 49.17
C ALA A 266 -63.02 105.54 49.04
N LEU A 267 -63.57 104.37 48.68
CA LEU A 267 -62.79 103.15 48.47
C LEU A 267 -61.85 103.29 47.27
N ARG A 268 -62.35 103.80 46.15
CA ARG A 268 -61.56 104.07 44.96
C ARG A 268 -60.41 105.02 45.30
N ASP A 269 -60.69 106.13 45.96
CA ASP A 269 -59.68 107.12 46.32
C ASP A 269 -58.62 106.50 47.25
N TYR A 270 -59.02 105.71 48.25
CA TYR A 270 -58.10 104.99 49.12
C TYR A 270 -57.22 103.98 48.36
N LEU A 271 -57.81 103.18 47.48
CA LEU A 271 -57.06 102.22 46.64
C LEU A 271 -56.10 102.95 45.68
N MET A 272 -56.51 104.08 45.11
CA MET A 272 -55.64 104.90 44.25
C MET A 272 -54.49 105.54 45.03
N ILE A 273 -54.71 105.96 46.28
CA ILE A 273 -53.65 106.49 47.16
C ILE A 273 -52.71 105.37 47.59
N ASN A 274 -53.23 104.28 48.14
CA ASN A 274 -52.43 103.17 48.69
C ASN A 274 -51.71 102.38 47.60
N GLY A 275 -52.35 102.18 46.45
CA GLY A 275 -51.74 101.59 45.25
C GLY A 275 -50.69 102.49 44.60
N GLY A 276 -50.42 103.69 45.15
CA GLY A 276 -49.42 104.61 44.62
C GLY A 276 -49.80 105.22 43.28
N MET A 277 -51.04 105.08 42.83
CA MET A 277 -51.49 105.53 41.50
C MET A 277 -51.26 107.04 41.31
N PHE A 278 -51.40 107.85 42.37
CA PHE A 278 -51.08 109.28 42.29
C PHE A 278 -49.58 109.57 42.16
N GLN A 279 -48.71 108.77 42.80
CA GLN A 279 -47.27 108.88 42.59
C GLN A 279 -46.90 108.44 41.18
N GLU A 280 -47.55 107.41 40.66
CA GLU A 280 -47.34 106.90 39.30
C GLU A 280 -47.85 107.89 38.24
N ILE A 281 -49.02 108.49 38.42
CA ILE A 281 -49.54 109.58 37.57
C ILE A 281 -48.62 110.81 37.65
N ALA A 282 -48.18 111.21 38.85
CA ALA A 282 -47.26 112.33 39.01
C ALA A 282 -45.90 112.04 38.33
N LYS A 283 -45.41 110.80 38.41
CA LYS A 283 -44.18 110.37 37.73
C LYS A 283 -44.35 110.38 36.21
N ILE A 284 -45.44 109.82 35.69
CA ILE A 284 -45.77 109.82 34.25
C ILE A 284 -45.94 111.26 33.73
N ASN A 285 -46.64 112.12 34.47
CA ASN A 285 -46.80 113.54 34.12
C ASN A 285 -45.48 114.32 34.20
N ALA A 286 -44.65 114.06 35.22
CA ALA A 286 -43.32 114.65 35.32
C ALA A 286 -42.42 114.18 34.16
N GLU A 287 -42.50 112.91 33.77
CA GLU A 287 -41.84 112.37 32.56
C GLU A 287 -42.39 113.02 31.28
N ALA A 288 -43.69 113.31 31.20
CA ALA A 288 -44.30 113.99 30.05
C ALA A 288 -43.93 115.49 29.95
N VAL A 289 -43.76 116.20 31.08
CA VAL A 289 -43.32 117.61 31.11
C VAL A 289 -41.80 117.73 30.92
N ARG A 290 -41.04 116.73 31.35
CA ARG A 290 -39.59 116.60 31.16
C ARG A 290 -39.27 116.44 29.67
N GLY A 291 -39.23 117.57 28.96
CA GLY A 291 -38.94 117.64 27.51
C GLY A 291 -39.65 118.77 26.76
N LEU A 292 -40.65 119.43 27.36
CA LEU A 292 -41.30 120.60 26.77
C LEU A 292 -40.42 121.85 26.91
N GLN A 293 -40.02 122.47 25.80
CA GLN A 293 -39.44 123.82 25.75
C GLN A 293 -40.54 124.85 25.42
N PRO A 294 -41.23 125.45 26.40
CA PRO A 294 -42.18 126.51 26.07
C PRO A 294 -41.42 127.78 25.67
N LYS A 295 -41.60 128.25 24.44
CA LYS A 295 -41.25 129.62 24.06
C LYS A 295 -42.24 130.57 24.73
N ILE A 296 -41.90 131.04 25.92
CA ILE A 296 -42.65 132.10 26.58
C ILE A 296 -42.29 133.42 25.87
N SER A 297 -43.14 133.88 24.97
CA SER A 297 -42.98 135.21 24.36
C SER A 297 -43.48 136.26 25.34
N VAL A 298 -42.57 136.85 26.11
CA VAL A 298 -42.85 138.01 26.96
C VAL A 298 -42.90 139.23 26.05
N TRP A 299 -44.09 139.77 25.79
CA TRP A 299 -44.22 141.07 25.13
C TRP A 299 -43.95 142.17 26.16
N THR A 300 -42.69 142.57 26.30
CA THR A 300 -42.30 143.83 26.94
C THR A 300 -42.04 144.85 25.83
N ASN A 301 -43.03 145.68 25.52
CA ASN A 301 -42.85 146.79 24.60
C ASN A 301 -42.18 147.94 25.38
N GLY A 302 -40.86 148.04 25.28
CA GLY A 302 -40.09 149.15 25.84
C GLY A 302 -39.74 150.17 24.76
N SER A 303 -40.33 151.36 24.83
CA SER A 303 -39.76 152.60 24.28
C SER A 303 -40.23 153.76 25.15
N GLY A 304 -39.27 154.47 25.73
CA GLY A 304 -39.51 155.65 26.55
C GLY A 304 -40.16 156.82 25.80
N GLY A 305 -40.71 157.72 26.62
CA GLY A 305 -41.51 158.89 26.26
C GLY A 305 -43.01 158.58 26.35
N GLY A 306 -43.71 158.81 27.46
CA GLY A 306 -43.37 159.63 28.62
C GLY A 306 -44.18 159.26 29.87
N ASP A 307 -43.64 159.78 30.97
CA ASP A 307 -44.17 159.97 32.32
C ASP A 307 -44.57 158.78 33.21
N ALA A 308 -43.80 158.72 34.30
CA ALA A 308 -44.19 158.51 35.68
C ALA A 308 -44.43 157.07 36.21
N ALA A 309 -43.55 156.75 37.16
CA ALA A 309 -43.81 156.07 38.43
C ALA A 309 -44.04 154.55 38.45
N ASP A 310 -43.04 153.85 39.02
CA ASP A 310 -43.13 152.91 40.15
C ASP A 310 -44.09 151.69 40.06
N GLY A 311 -43.55 150.46 40.21
CA GLY A 311 -44.36 149.29 40.58
C GLY A 311 -44.30 147.98 39.74
N GLY A 312 -43.16 147.62 39.14
CA GLY A 312 -43.06 146.48 38.20
C GLY A 312 -43.32 145.05 38.73
N ALA A 313 -43.17 144.77 40.03
CA ALA A 313 -43.25 143.40 40.56
C ALA A 313 -44.69 142.87 40.81
N MET A 314 -45.69 143.76 40.94
CA MET A 314 -47.07 143.34 41.22
C MET A 314 -47.90 143.03 39.95
N ASN A 315 -47.47 143.52 38.78
CA ASN A 315 -48.16 143.28 37.51
C ASN A 315 -47.88 141.87 36.94
N GLU A 316 -46.74 141.27 37.28
CA GLU A 316 -46.34 139.93 36.87
C GLU A 316 -47.06 138.83 37.69
N VAL A 317 -47.37 139.09 38.97
CA VAL A 317 -48.15 138.19 39.84
C VAL A 317 -49.64 138.20 39.49
N ALA A 318 -50.18 139.33 39.04
CA ALA A 318 -51.58 139.45 38.62
C ALA A 318 -51.90 138.63 37.35
N GLY A 319 -50.92 138.43 36.46
CA GLY A 319 -51.05 137.60 35.26
C GLY A 319 -51.19 136.10 35.58
N VAL A 320 -50.40 135.59 36.53
CA VAL A 320 -50.48 134.19 36.99
C VAL A 320 -51.76 133.95 37.79
N TYR A 321 -52.19 134.92 38.60
CA TYR A 321 -53.41 134.78 39.41
C TYR A 321 -54.70 134.79 38.57
N LYS A 322 -54.71 135.45 37.40
CA LYS A 322 -55.82 135.40 36.44
C LYS A 322 -55.88 134.12 35.60
N MET A 323 -54.81 133.33 35.54
CA MET A 323 -54.76 132.04 34.81
C MET A 323 -55.17 130.83 35.66
N LEU A 324 -55.25 130.99 36.99
CA LEU A 324 -55.68 129.93 37.90
C LEU A 324 -57.16 129.53 37.75
N PRO A 325 -58.13 130.44 37.62
CA PRO A 325 -59.54 130.04 37.47
C PRO A 325 -59.84 129.21 36.20
N PRO A 326 -59.30 129.55 35.01
CA PRO A 326 -59.55 128.76 33.80
C PRO A 326 -58.94 127.34 33.82
N LEU A 327 -57.89 127.07 34.61
CA LEU A 327 -57.34 125.71 34.72
C LEU A 327 -58.29 124.76 35.45
N PHE A 328 -58.93 125.22 36.52
CA PHE A 328 -59.88 124.38 37.25
C PHE A 328 -61.16 124.11 36.46
N THR A 329 -61.61 125.05 35.62
CA THR A 329 -62.77 124.83 34.73
C THR A 329 -62.47 123.79 33.65
N THR A 330 -61.26 123.78 33.07
CA THR A 330 -60.88 122.76 32.07
C THR A 330 -60.77 121.35 32.65
N ILE A 331 -60.29 121.21 33.90
CA ILE A 331 -60.26 119.92 34.61
C ILE A 331 -61.69 119.45 34.91
N GLN A 332 -62.58 120.37 35.31
CA GLN A 332 -63.98 120.05 35.54
C GLN A 332 -64.72 119.66 34.25
N GLU A 333 -64.45 120.30 33.11
CA GLU A 333 -65.06 119.94 31.82
C GLU A 333 -64.58 118.58 31.28
N GLN A 334 -63.33 118.18 31.53
CA GLN A 334 -62.81 116.89 31.07
C GLN A 334 -63.11 115.71 32.02
N THR A 335 -63.34 115.97 33.30
CA THR A 335 -63.50 114.92 34.32
C THR A 335 -64.84 114.93 35.05
N GLY A 336 -65.64 116.00 34.93
CA GLY A 336 -66.95 116.16 35.56
C GLY A 336 -66.95 116.45 37.07
N MET A 337 -65.79 116.73 37.68
CA MET A 337 -65.65 116.87 39.14
C MET A 337 -65.49 118.32 39.61
N LEU A 338 -66.17 118.69 40.71
CA LEU A 338 -66.03 119.98 41.39
C LEU A 338 -64.89 119.94 42.44
N PRO A 339 -63.99 120.94 42.48
CA PRO A 339 -62.97 121.02 43.52
C PRO A 339 -63.57 121.37 44.91
N PRO A 340 -62.93 120.95 46.01
CA PRO A 340 -63.41 121.17 47.38
C PRO A 340 -63.64 122.66 47.77
N PRO A 341 -64.60 122.97 48.67
CA PRO A 341 -65.10 124.34 48.89
C PRO A 341 -64.09 125.39 49.38
N TRP A 342 -62.95 124.99 49.96
CA TRP A 342 -61.95 125.91 50.50
C TRP A 342 -60.95 126.43 49.44
N MET A 343 -61.00 125.92 48.20
CA MET A 343 -60.16 126.37 47.09
C MET A 343 -60.81 127.44 46.18
N GLY A 344 -61.95 128.01 46.60
CA GLY A 344 -62.63 129.13 45.93
C GLY A 344 -63.91 128.70 45.18
N SER A 345 -65.00 129.42 45.42
CA SER A 345 -66.32 129.14 44.84
C SER A 345 -66.65 130.09 43.68
N SER A 346 -66.96 129.55 42.50
CA SER A 346 -67.46 130.32 41.35
C SER A 346 -68.99 130.23 41.23
N THR A 347 -69.68 131.38 41.28
CA THR A 347 -71.05 131.55 40.79
C THR A 347 -71.01 131.80 39.27
N TYR A 348 -71.59 130.91 38.46
CA TYR A 348 -71.75 131.11 37.02
C TYR A 348 -73.24 131.12 36.65
N SER A 349 -73.72 132.25 36.13
CA SER A 349 -75.04 132.46 35.54
C SER A 349 -74.99 132.01 34.08
N GLY A 350 -75.93 131.16 33.67
CA GLY A 350 -75.93 130.54 32.34
C GLY A 350 -76.41 131.44 31.20
N ASP A 351 -76.16 130.98 29.97
CA ASP A 351 -77.11 131.12 28.87
C ASP A 351 -76.82 130.07 27.77
N LYS A 352 -77.90 129.35 27.41
CA LYS A 352 -78.13 128.35 26.34
C LYS A 352 -77.57 126.93 26.49
#